data_AF-A0A934JZ04-F1
#
_entry.id   AF-A0A934JZ04-F1
#
_cell.length_a   1.000
_cell.length_b   1.000
_cell.length_c   1.000
_cell.angle_alpha   90.00
_cell.angle_beta   90.00
_cell.angle_gamma   90.00
#
_symmetry.space_group_name_H-M   'P 1'
#
loop_
_entity.id
_entity.type
_entity.pdbx_description
1 polymer ?
#
loop_
_entity_poly.entity_id
_entity_poly.type
_entity_poly.pdbx_seq_one_letter_code
_entity_poly.pdbx_strand_id
1 'polypeptide(L)'
;METPIEEARPEAVVERLCQATNDHDLEALSSCFALDYRNETPVHPARGFQGRGQVRKNWEQIFAAVPDLTAQMQCSPNGDVVWSEWEMRGTRRDGARHLMRGVVIFGVEHGQATWARFYLEPVEEGGGNVDEAVRRAVVVGSGQESGSGPPGRGGER
;
A
#
# COMPACT_ATOMS: atom_id res chain seq x y z
N MET A 1 24.69 35.90 0.83
CA MET A 1 23.87 35.47 -0.33
C MET A 1 23.56 34.01 -0.05
N GLU A 2 22.52 33.78 0.73
CA GLU A 2 22.06 32.43 1.06
C GLU A 2 21.49 31.85 -0.23
N THR A 3 22.11 30.77 -0.72
CA THR A 3 21.56 29.97 -1.81
C THR A 3 20.13 29.60 -1.41
N PRO A 4 19.11 29.85 -2.24
CA PRO A 4 17.77 29.36 -1.94
C PRO A 4 17.89 27.86 -1.69
N ILE A 5 17.37 27.38 -0.56
CA ILE A 5 17.10 25.96 -0.43
C ILE A 5 16.11 25.70 -1.54
N GLU A 6 16.59 25.12 -2.64
CA GLU A 6 15.75 24.57 -3.68
C GLU A 6 14.84 23.59 -2.93
N GLU A 7 13.61 24.02 -2.62
CA GLU A 7 12.63 23.19 -1.92
C GLU A 7 12.56 21.91 -2.74
N ALA A 8 13.14 20.84 -2.20
CA ALA A 8 13.35 19.63 -2.95
C ALA A 8 12.01 19.17 -3.48
N ARG A 9 11.90 19.05 -4.81
CA ARG A 9 10.65 18.72 -5.49
C ARG A 9 9.93 17.59 -4.74
N PRO A 10 8.64 17.72 -4.39
CA PRO A 10 7.96 16.74 -3.56
C PRO A 10 7.96 15.34 -4.20
N GLU A 11 7.90 15.26 -5.54
CA GLU A 11 8.03 14.01 -6.29
C GLU A 11 9.39 13.32 -6.12
N ALA A 12 10.46 14.05 -5.78
CA ALA A 12 11.77 13.47 -5.54
C ALA A 12 11.77 12.50 -4.34
N VAL A 13 10.86 12.68 -3.37
CA VAL A 13 10.68 11.72 -2.27
C VAL A 13 10.15 10.38 -2.79
N VAL A 14 9.20 10.44 -3.71
CA VAL A 14 8.55 9.26 -4.31
C VAL A 14 9.52 8.56 -5.27
N GLU A 15 10.30 9.32 -6.04
CA GLU A 15 11.39 8.82 -6.89
C GLU A 15 12.44 8.06 -6.05
N ARG A 16 12.91 8.66 -4.94
CA ARG A 16 13.84 7.99 -4.00
C ARG A 16 13.25 6.74 -3.37
N LEU A 17 11.96 6.76 -3.00
CA LEU A 17 11.27 5.60 -2.46
C LEU A 17 11.23 4.45 -3.48
N CYS A 18 10.95 4.74 -4.75
CA CYS A 18 10.95 3.75 -5.82
C CYS A 18 12.35 3.16 -6.03
N GLN A 19 13.38 4.01 -6.06
CA GLN A 19 14.76 3.56 -6.19
C GLN A 19 15.19 2.68 -5.01
N ALA A 20 14.96 3.12 -3.78
CA ALA A 20 15.29 2.34 -2.58
C ALA A 20 14.52 1.00 -2.51
N THR A 21 13.30 0.95 -3.04
CA THR A 21 12.55 -0.29 -3.19
C THR A 21 13.25 -1.27 -4.14
N ASN A 22 13.69 -0.80 -5.30
CA ASN A 22 14.40 -1.63 -6.29
C ASN A 22 15.79 -2.07 -5.79
N ASP A 23 16.49 -1.20 -5.06
CA ASP A 23 17.80 -1.50 -4.47
C ASP A 23 17.70 -2.38 -3.21
N HIS A 24 16.48 -2.66 -2.73
CA HIS A 24 16.22 -3.34 -1.46
C HIS A 24 16.92 -2.66 -0.27
N ASP A 25 17.07 -1.34 -0.31
CA ASP A 25 17.71 -0.54 0.74
C ASP A 25 16.68 -0.08 1.76
N LEU A 26 16.60 -0.83 2.87
CA LEU A 26 15.65 -0.56 3.95
C LEU A 26 15.92 0.77 4.67
N GLU A 27 17.17 1.21 4.76
CA GLU A 27 17.52 2.48 5.42
C GLU A 27 17.08 3.65 4.56
N ALA A 28 17.49 3.66 3.29
CA ALA A 28 17.10 4.69 2.32
C ALA A 28 15.57 4.76 2.18
N LEU A 29 14.91 3.59 2.09
CA LEU A 29 13.46 3.51 2.02
C LEU A 29 12.81 4.14 3.25
N SER A 30 13.23 3.74 4.45
CA SER A 30 12.62 4.23 5.69
C SER A 30 12.86 5.74 5.89
N SER A 31 14.01 6.26 5.45
CA SER A 31 14.36 7.69 5.54
C SER A 31 13.42 8.61 4.74
N CYS A 32 12.73 8.06 3.73
CA CYS A 32 11.74 8.81 2.94
C CYS A 32 10.48 9.18 3.76
N PHE A 33 10.30 8.62 4.95
CA PHE A 33 9.13 8.84 5.80
C PHE A 33 9.48 9.66 7.05
N ALA A 34 8.61 10.58 7.43
CA ALA A 34 8.71 11.32 8.69
C ALA A 34 8.55 10.38 9.90
N LEU A 35 9.09 10.79 11.05
CA LEU A 35 9.05 9.98 12.28
C LEU A 35 7.61 9.64 12.70
N ASP A 36 6.72 10.61 12.57
CA ASP A 36 5.28 10.58 12.89
C ASP A 36 4.39 10.26 11.68
N TYR A 37 4.97 9.74 10.60
CA TYR A 37 4.27 9.41 9.36
C TYR A 37 2.94 8.66 9.59
N ARG A 38 1.86 9.09 8.92
CA ARG A 38 0.56 8.42 8.98
C ARG A 38 0.20 7.72 7.68
N ASN A 39 -0.08 6.41 7.76
CA ASN A 39 -0.63 5.64 6.65
C ASN A 39 -2.14 5.44 6.83
N GLU A 40 -2.90 5.81 5.81
CA GLU A 40 -4.32 5.52 5.67
C GLU A 40 -4.52 4.54 4.52
N THR A 41 -5.38 3.54 4.71
CA THR A 41 -5.77 2.55 3.68
C THR A 41 -7.28 2.62 3.49
N PRO A 42 -7.79 3.55 2.67
CA PRO A 42 -9.22 3.88 2.69
C PRO A 42 -10.15 2.70 2.34
N VAL A 43 -9.70 1.79 1.48
CA VAL A 43 -10.44 0.57 1.12
C VAL A 43 -10.45 -0.45 2.26
N HIS A 44 -9.45 -0.41 3.14
CA HIS A 44 -9.29 -1.34 4.27
C HIS A 44 -8.85 -0.62 5.55
N PRO A 45 -9.70 0.20 6.18
CA PRO A 45 -9.28 1.14 7.23
C PRO A 45 -8.50 0.53 8.40
N ALA A 46 -8.77 -0.75 8.74
CA ALA A 46 -8.05 -1.49 9.78
C ALA A 46 -6.56 -1.74 9.46
N ARG A 47 -6.12 -1.55 8.21
CA ARG A 47 -4.72 -1.69 7.78
C ARG A 47 -3.92 -0.38 7.92
N GLY A 48 -4.55 0.72 8.34
CA GLY A 48 -3.87 1.99 8.59
C GLY A 48 -2.93 1.91 9.80
N PHE A 49 -1.88 2.73 9.81
CA PHE A 49 -0.88 2.72 10.88
C PHE A 49 -0.13 4.05 11.00
N GLN A 50 0.67 4.20 12.06
CA GLN A 50 1.48 5.39 12.31
C GLN A 50 2.95 5.03 12.61
N GLY A 51 3.84 5.93 12.22
CA GLY A 51 5.26 5.94 12.54
C GLY A 51 6.16 5.25 11.51
N ARG A 52 7.32 5.86 11.26
CA ARG A 52 8.39 5.28 10.41
C ARG A 52 8.85 3.91 10.87
N GLY A 53 8.83 3.65 12.18
CA GLY A 53 9.18 2.34 12.73
C GLY A 53 8.30 1.20 12.19
N GLN A 54 7.01 1.45 11.98
CA GLN A 54 6.11 0.47 11.40
C GLN A 54 6.35 0.31 9.89
N VAL A 55 6.67 1.40 9.17
CA VAL A 55 7.09 1.34 7.75
C VAL A 55 8.26 0.37 7.60
N ARG A 56 9.33 0.56 8.40
CA ARG A 56 10.51 -0.31 8.35
C ARG A 56 10.15 -1.78 8.57
N LYS A 57 9.38 -2.08 9.63
CA LYS A 57 8.96 -3.46 9.94
C LYS A 57 8.16 -4.11 8.82
N ASN A 58 7.30 -3.35 8.14
CA ASN A 58 6.52 -3.86 7.01
C ASN A 58 7.43 -4.17 5.81
N TRP A 59 8.34 -3.26 5.48
CA TRP A 59 9.25 -3.44 4.34
C TRP A 59 10.28 -4.53 4.56
N GLU A 60 10.78 -4.70 5.78
CA GLU A 60 11.63 -5.84 6.15
C GLU A 60 10.94 -7.18 5.86
N GLN A 61 9.65 -7.30 6.21
CA GLN A 61 8.85 -8.49 5.89
C GLN A 61 8.63 -8.66 4.39
N ILE A 62 8.35 -7.58 3.66
CA ILE A 62 8.13 -7.61 2.21
C ILE A 62 9.40 -8.07 1.48
N PHE A 63 10.56 -7.45 1.74
CA PHE A 63 11.82 -7.85 1.12
C PHE A 63 12.22 -9.28 1.51
N ALA A 64 11.98 -9.69 2.76
CA ALA A 64 12.21 -11.07 3.16
C ALA A 64 11.32 -12.05 2.40
N ALA A 65 10.07 -11.70 2.11
CA ALA A 65 9.09 -12.57 1.44
C ALA A 65 9.20 -12.59 -0.09
N VAL A 66 9.64 -11.49 -0.70
CA VAL A 66 9.74 -11.28 -2.16
C VAL A 66 11.16 -10.76 -2.48
N PRO A 67 12.17 -11.65 -2.62
CA PRO A 67 13.57 -11.25 -2.71
C PRO A 67 13.99 -10.61 -4.05
N ASP A 68 13.16 -10.75 -5.09
CA ASP A 68 13.33 -10.20 -6.43
C ASP A 68 12.34 -9.05 -6.71
N LEU A 69 11.90 -8.36 -5.66
CA LEU A 69 10.90 -7.30 -5.78
C LEU A 69 11.42 -6.17 -6.66
N THR A 70 10.61 -5.75 -7.62
CA THR A 70 10.86 -4.57 -8.45
C THR A 70 9.63 -3.68 -8.46
N ALA A 71 9.86 -2.38 -8.55
CA ALA A 71 8.83 -1.35 -8.56
C ALA A 71 9.00 -0.44 -9.77
N GLN A 72 7.88 -0.15 -10.42
CA GLN A 72 7.75 0.93 -11.40
C GLN A 72 6.72 1.93 -10.89
N MET A 73 6.98 3.21 -11.14
CA MET A 73 6.13 4.29 -10.65
C MET A 73 6.13 5.45 -11.63
N GLN A 74 4.96 6.05 -11.80
CA GLN A 74 4.78 7.36 -12.40
C GLN A 74 4.09 8.27 -11.39
N CYS A 75 4.45 9.55 -11.37
CA CYS A 75 3.87 10.50 -10.42
C CYS A 75 3.63 11.89 -11.02
N SER A 76 2.74 12.64 -10.35
CA SER A 76 2.41 14.02 -10.65
C SER A 76 2.22 14.80 -9.35
N PRO A 77 2.98 15.89 -9.11
CA PRO A 77 2.82 16.72 -7.92
C PRO A 77 1.66 17.72 -8.05
N ASN A 78 1.07 18.08 -6.92
CA ASN A 78 0.09 19.15 -6.75
C ASN A 78 0.37 19.87 -5.43
N GLY A 79 1.20 20.91 -5.48
CA GLY A 79 1.81 21.48 -4.28
C GLY A 79 2.61 20.39 -3.53
N ASP A 80 2.40 20.30 -2.22
CA ASP A 80 3.05 19.32 -1.34
C ASP A 80 2.46 17.90 -1.42
N VAL A 81 1.47 17.68 -2.29
CA VAL A 81 0.82 16.38 -2.48
C VAL A 81 1.29 15.73 -3.76
N VAL A 82 1.77 14.49 -3.69
CA VAL A 82 2.19 13.71 -4.86
C VAL A 82 1.23 12.57 -5.12
N TRP A 83 0.63 12.56 -6.30
CA TRP A 83 -0.14 11.42 -6.80
C TRP A 83 0.82 10.48 -7.52
N SER A 84 0.81 9.20 -7.16
CA SER A 84 1.69 8.21 -7.76
C SER A 84 0.96 6.92 -8.06
N GLU A 85 1.14 6.39 -9.26
CA GLU A 85 0.66 5.08 -9.66
C GLU A 85 1.83 4.11 -9.64
N TRP A 86 1.64 2.97 -8.98
CA TRP A 86 2.67 1.98 -8.71
C TRP A 86 2.31 0.63 -9.30
N GLU A 87 3.35 -0.05 -9.75
CA GLU A 87 3.34 -1.47 -10.03
C GLU A 87 4.53 -2.12 -9.33
N MET A 88 4.26 -3.09 -8.46
CA MET A 88 5.30 -3.85 -7.77
C MET A 88 5.19 -5.32 -8.13
N ARG A 89 6.30 -5.92 -8.55
CA ARG A 89 6.37 -7.28 -9.08
C ARG A 89 7.48 -8.08 -8.42
N GLY A 90 7.26 -9.37 -8.27
CA GLY A 90 8.30 -10.31 -7.90
C GLY A 90 7.74 -11.72 -7.74
N THR A 91 8.49 -12.55 -7.06
CA THR A 91 8.21 -13.96 -6.80
C THR A 91 8.32 -14.20 -5.30
N ARG A 92 7.23 -14.66 -4.69
CA ARG A 92 7.24 -15.09 -3.28
C ARG A 92 8.10 -16.34 -3.13
N ARG A 93 8.58 -16.61 -1.91
CA ARG A 93 9.39 -17.81 -1.62
C ARG A 93 8.72 -19.14 -1.92
N ASP A 94 7.39 -19.18 -1.93
CA ASP A 94 6.60 -20.35 -2.33
C ASP A 94 6.45 -20.52 -3.86
N GLY A 95 7.06 -19.61 -4.64
CA GLY A 95 6.97 -19.57 -6.10
C GLY A 95 5.74 -18.84 -6.63
N ALA A 96 4.81 -18.40 -5.76
CA ALA A 96 3.64 -17.65 -6.21
C ALA A 96 4.05 -16.24 -6.68
N ARG A 97 3.40 -15.77 -7.74
CA ARG A 97 3.63 -14.43 -8.26
C ARG A 97 3.19 -13.36 -7.25
N HIS A 98 4.05 -12.39 -7.02
CA HIS A 98 3.70 -11.15 -6.34
C HIS A 98 3.43 -10.08 -7.41
N LEU A 99 2.20 -9.56 -7.46
CA LEU A 99 1.84 -8.40 -8.28
C LEU A 99 0.90 -7.50 -7.48
N MET A 100 1.36 -6.29 -7.19
CA MET A 100 0.56 -5.23 -6.58
C MET A 100 0.46 -4.08 -7.57
N ARG A 101 -0.73 -3.49 -7.69
CA ARG A 101 -0.94 -2.27 -8.48
C ARG A 101 -1.88 -1.31 -7.78
N GLY A 102 -1.74 -0.03 -8.07
CA GLY A 102 -2.67 0.97 -7.60
C GLY A 102 -2.02 2.32 -7.35
N VAL A 103 -2.78 3.20 -6.71
CA VAL A 103 -2.37 4.57 -6.45
C VAL A 103 -1.94 4.73 -5.00
N VAL A 104 -0.87 5.50 -4.80
CA VAL A 104 -0.50 6.05 -3.50
C VAL A 104 -0.46 7.57 -3.61
N ILE A 105 -1.13 8.23 -2.68
CA ILE A 105 -1.13 9.69 -2.57
C ILE A 105 -0.29 10.04 -1.34
N PHE A 106 0.78 10.79 -1.52
CA PHE A 106 1.68 11.21 -0.45
C PHE A 106 1.49 12.68 -0.13
N GLY A 107 1.47 13.04 1.15
CA GLY A 107 1.79 14.40 1.59
C GLY A 107 3.26 14.48 1.96
N VAL A 108 3.95 15.47 1.42
CA VAL A 108 5.41 15.63 1.54
C VAL A 108 5.74 16.95 2.19
N GLU A 109 6.55 16.92 3.23
CA GLU A 109 7.10 18.12 3.88
C GLU A 109 8.57 17.89 4.16
N HIS A 110 9.41 18.92 3.96
CA HIS A 110 10.85 18.87 4.23
C HIS A 110 11.57 17.65 3.60
N GLY A 111 11.12 17.23 2.42
CA GLY A 111 11.69 16.08 1.70
C GLY A 111 11.34 14.71 2.30
N GLN A 112 10.30 14.61 3.13
CA GLN A 112 9.81 13.35 3.69
C GLN A 112 8.28 13.24 3.55
N ALA A 113 7.78 12.01 3.40
CA ALA A 113 6.36 11.74 3.46
C ALA A 113 5.86 11.85 4.91
N THR A 114 4.93 12.76 5.18
CA THR A 114 4.28 12.94 6.50
C THR A 114 2.99 12.13 6.60
N TRP A 115 2.34 11.87 5.48
CA TRP A 115 1.23 10.93 5.41
C TRP A 115 1.10 10.31 4.02
N ALA A 116 0.38 9.19 3.93
CA ALA A 116 -0.04 8.67 2.64
C ALA A 116 -1.40 7.98 2.70
N ARG A 117 -2.12 7.98 1.57
CA ARG A 117 -3.30 7.16 1.32
C ARG A 117 -2.97 6.06 0.33
N PHE A 118 -3.13 4.82 0.76
CA PHE A 118 -2.78 3.63 0.00
C PHE A 118 -4.03 3.02 -0.63
N TYR A 119 -4.00 2.89 -1.96
CA TYR A 119 -4.94 2.16 -2.79
C TYR A 119 -4.23 1.06 -3.60
N LEU A 120 -3.12 0.55 -3.06
CA LEU A 120 -2.35 -0.57 -3.62
C LEU A 120 -2.98 -1.88 -3.19
N GLU A 121 -3.44 -2.69 -4.15
CA GLU A 121 -4.00 -4.00 -3.90
C GLU A 121 -3.31 -5.09 -4.73
N PRO A 122 -3.36 -6.35 -4.29
CA PRO A 122 -2.97 -7.48 -5.12
C PRO A 122 -3.83 -7.49 -6.38
N VAL A 123 -3.20 -7.67 -7.54
CA VAL A 123 -3.96 -7.83 -8.78
C VAL A 123 -4.65 -9.19 -8.75
N GLU A 124 -5.97 -9.18 -8.89
CA GLU A 124 -6.76 -10.40 -9.04
C GLU A 124 -6.40 -11.06 -10.38
N GLU A 125 -5.94 -12.31 -10.31
CA GLU A 125 -5.75 -13.13 -11.50
C GLU A 125 -7.05 -13.90 -11.78
N GLY A 126 -7.81 -13.40 -12.75
CA GLY A 126 -9.17 -13.88 -13.04
C GLY A 126 -10.24 -12.97 -12.42
N GLY A 127 -11.50 -13.37 -12.56
CA GLY A 127 -12.64 -12.49 -12.30
C GLY A 127 -13.36 -12.22 -13.62
N GLY A 128 -14.68 -12.43 -13.62
CA GLY A 128 -15.49 -12.39 -14.84
C GLY A 128 -15.46 -11.04 -15.56
N ASN A 129 -16.31 -10.90 -16.57
CA ASN A 129 -16.35 -9.68 -17.36
C ASN A 129 -16.75 -8.45 -16.54
N VAL A 130 -16.60 -7.27 -17.14
CA VAL A 130 -16.93 -5.97 -16.54
C VAL A 130 -18.34 -5.93 -15.93
N ASP A 131 -19.32 -6.59 -16.55
CA ASP A 131 -20.72 -6.61 -16.07
C ASP A 131 -20.86 -7.35 -14.73
N GLU A 132 -20.05 -8.39 -14.52
CA GLU A 132 -20.03 -9.09 -13.24
C GLU A 132 -19.38 -8.24 -12.16
N ALA A 133 -18.28 -7.55 -12.47
CA ALA A 133 -17.60 -6.65 -11.54
C ALA A 133 -18.51 -5.50 -11.09
N VAL A 134 -19.22 -4.86 -12.03
CA VAL A 134 -20.19 -3.79 -11.73
C VAL A 134 -21.32 -4.31 -10.84
N ARG A 135 -21.89 -5.48 -11.16
CA ARG A 135 -22.96 -6.09 -10.33
C ARG A 135 -22.49 -6.33 -8.90
N ARG A 136 -21.29 -6.86 -8.69
CA ARG A 136 -20.76 -7.06 -7.34
C ARG A 136 -20.58 -5.73 -6.60
N ALA A 137 -20.03 -4.71 -7.27
CA ALA A 137 -19.78 -3.40 -6.65
C ALA A 137 -21.06 -2.69 -6.19
N VAL A 138 -22.19 -2.89 -6.87
CA VAL A 138 -23.46 -2.25 -6.49
C VAL A 138 -24.33 -3.09 -5.54
N VAL A 139 -24.08 -4.40 -5.42
CA VAL A 139 -24.89 -5.33 -4.59
C VAL A 139 -24.38 -5.45 -3.15
N VAL A 140 -23.12 -5.08 -2.83
CA VAL A 140 -22.60 -5.23 -1.46
C VAL A 140 -23.12 -4.13 -0.53
N GLY A 141 -24.26 -4.46 0.08
CA GLY A 141 -24.88 -3.82 1.21
C GLY A 141 -25.78 -4.81 1.95
N SER A 142 -25.20 -5.90 2.48
CA SER A 142 -25.82 -6.66 3.57
C SER A 142 -24.74 -7.40 4.35
N GLY A 143 -24.59 -7.01 5.62
CA GLY A 143 -23.67 -7.63 6.55
C GLY A 143 -24.03 -9.09 6.78
N GLN A 144 -23.04 -9.96 6.66
CA GLN A 144 -23.16 -11.36 7.01
C GLN A 144 -22.96 -11.50 8.53
N GLU A 145 -24.03 -11.40 9.31
CA GLU A 145 -24.02 -11.86 10.70
C GLU A 145 -23.89 -13.40 10.69
N SER A 146 -22.71 -13.88 11.07
CA SER A 146 -22.48 -15.29 11.37
C SER A 146 -23.06 -15.62 12.75
N GLY A 147 -24.36 -15.87 12.81
CA GLY A 147 -25.01 -16.45 13.97
C GLY A 147 -24.66 -17.94 14.11
N SER A 148 -23.63 -18.24 14.90
CA SER A 148 -23.35 -19.59 15.38
C SER A 148 -24.21 -19.89 16.61
N GLY A 149 -25.12 -20.86 16.52
CA GLY A 149 -25.89 -21.42 17.65
C GLY A 149 -26.16 -22.93 17.42
N PRO A 150 -26.07 -23.79 18.45
CA PRO A 150 -25.70 -25.21 18.31
C PRO A 150 -26.89 -26.14 17.99
N PRO A 151 -26.63 -27.40 17.56
CA PRO A 151 -27.68 -28.39 17.35
C PRO A 151 -28.18 -28.96 18.70
N GLY A 152 -29.46 -28.75 19.01
CA GLY A 152 -30.16 -29.38 20.12
C GLY A 152 -30.54 -30.83 19.80
N ARG A 153 -30.11 -31.73 20.68
CA ARG A 153 -30.28 -33.19 20.67
C ARG A 153 -31.75 -33.65 20.60
N GLY A 154 -31.96 -34.82 20.00
CA GLY A 154 -33.20 -35.59 20.09
C GLY A 154 -33.44 -36.23 21.46
N GLY A 155 -34.68 -36.71 21.66
CA GLY A 155 -35.08 -37.61 22.72
C GLY A 155 -36.60 -37.57 23.03
N GLU A 156 -37.30 -38.65 22.65
CA GLU A 156 -38.45 -39.31 23.32
C GLU A 156 -39.75 -38.49 23.58
N ARG A 157 -40.97 -38.94 23.28
CA ARG A 157 -41.60 -40.28 23.27
C ARG A 157 -42.70 -40.35 22.20
#